data_AF-A0A3M2BLY7-F1
#
_entry.id   AF-A0A3M2BLY7-F1
#
_cell.length_a   1.000
_cell.length_b   1.000
_cell.length_c   1.000
_cell.angle_alpha   90.00
_cell.angle_beta   90.00
_cell.angle_gamma   90.00
#
_symmetry.space_group_name_H-M   'P 1'
#
loop_
_entity.id
_entity.type
_entity.pdbx_description
1 polymer ?
#
loop_
_entity_poly.entity_id
_entity_poly.type
_entity_poly.pdbx_seq_one_letter_code
_entity_poly.pdbx_strand_id
1 'polypeptide(L)'
;MNTSKNAARLTLSITAAVLFALIMLQTLGMPAKTAQAGLVSKTGGYTMLTVNGGRPDELLFVIDDRNENLFVYSIEGGRIIELQARESLPEMFTAARAQSIGQRP
;
A
#
# COMPACT_ATOMS: atom_id res chain seq x y z
N MET A 1 42.71 -38.24 -0.64
CA MET A 1 41.57 -37.79 -1.48
C MET A 1 40.42 -37.18 -0.63
N ASN A 2 40.72 -36.32 0.37
CA ASN A 2 39.72 -35.76 1.29
C ASN A 2 39.79 -34.23 1.46
N THR A 3 40.81 -33.56 0.92
CA THR A 3 41.04 -32.12 1.11
C THR A 3 40.12 -31.25 0.25
N SER A 4 39.77 -31.68 -0.97
CA SER A 4 38.86 -30.93 -1.85
C SER A 4 37.42 -30.88 -1.35
N LYS A 5 36.94 -31.96 -0.72
CA LYS A 5 35.59 -32.03 -0.12
C LYS A 5 35.43 -31.09 1.07
N ASN A 6 36.51 -30.90 1.84
CA ASN A 6 36.53 -29.99 2.99
C ASN A 6 36.61 -28.53 2.54
N ALA A 7 37.39 -28.23 1.49
CA ALA A 7 37.45 -26.91 0.88
C ALA A 7 36.09 -26.48 0.29
N ALA A 8 35.42 -27.37 -0.47
CA ALA A 8 34.10 -27.08 -1.03
C ALA A 8 33.03 -26.83 0.06
N ARG A 9 33.08 -27.61 1.15
CA ARG A 9 32.19 -27.41 2.31
C ARG A 9 32.43 -26.06 3.00
N LEU A 10 33.70 -25.68 3.20
CA LEU A 10 34.08 -24.41 3.79
C LEU A 10 33.64 -23.22 2.93
N THR A 11 33.86 -23.28 1.62
CA THR A 11 33.41 -22.22 0.71
C THR A 11 31.90 -22.08 0.73
N LEU A 12 31.15 -23.18 0.74
CA LEU A 12 29.69 -23.16 0.78
C LEU A 12 29.15 -22.61 2.10
N SER A 13 29.73 -22.95 3.24
CA SER A 13 29.26 -22.44 4.54
C SER A 13 29.57 -20.94 4.70
N ILE A 14 30.70 -20.46 4.17
CA ILE A 14 31.02 -19.03 4.16
C ILE A 14 30.02 -18.25 3.31
N THR A 15 29.73 -18.69 2.09
CA THR A 15 28.77 -17.98 1.21
C THR A 15 27.36 -18.03 1.77
N ALA A 16 26.94 -19.16 2.37
CA ALA A 16 25.65 -19.27 3.03
C ALA A 16 25.53 -18.30 4.23
N ALA A 17 26.58 -18.17 5.05
CA ALA A 17 26.58 -17.24 6.18
C ALA A 17 26.51 -15.78 5.72
N VAL A 18 27.20 -15.43 4.64
CA VAL A 18 27.16 -14.08 4.05
C VAL A 18 25.78 -13.77 3.50
N LEU A 19 25.18 -14.68 2.73
CA LEU A 19 23.82 -14.50 2.22
C LEU A 19 22.80 -14.36 3.34
N PHE A 20 22.91 -15.19 4.38
CA PHE A 20 22.04 -15.10 5.55
C PHE A 20 22.16 -13.75 6.27
N ALA A 21 23.39 -13.26 6.47
CA ALA A 21 23.63 -11.95 7.06
C ALA A 21 23.01 -10.82 6.20
N LEU A 22 23.18 -10.88 4.88
CA LEU A 22 22.61 -9.89 3.96
C LEU A 22 21.07 -9.91 3.96
N ILE A 23 20.44 -11.08 4.05
CA ILE A 23 18.98 -11.19 4.16
C ILE A 23 18.52 -10.58 5.49
N MET A 24 19.17 -10.93 6.60
CA MET A 24 18.83 -10.39 7.93
C MET A 24 18.96 -8.88 7.98
N LEU A 25 20.03 -8.31 7.42
CA LEU A 25 20.23 -6.86 7.32
C LEU A 25 19.12 -6.16 6.53
N GLN A 26 18.61 -6.80 5.47
CA GLN A 26 17.52 -6.26 4.67
C GLN A 26 16.16 -6.38 5.37
N THR A 27 15.95 -7.43 6.17
CA THR A 27 14.64 -7.69 6.82
C THR A 27 14.48 -7.03 8.19
N LEU A 28 15.57 -6.85 8.97
CA LEU A 28 15.49 -6.26 10.31
C LEU A 28 15.09 -4.78 10.32
N GLY A 29 15.35 -4.06 9.21
CA GLY A 29 15.03 -2.64 9.06
C GLY A 29 13.81 -2.36 8.19
N MET A 30 13.16 -3.38 7.64
CA MET A 30 11.92 -3.18 6.90
C MET A 30 10.81 -2.90 7.91
N PRO A 31 10.26 -1.66 7.98
CA PRO A 31 9.04 -1.46 8.73
C PRO A 31 8.02 -2.42 8.14
N ALA A 32 7.44 -3.28 8.99
CA ALA A 32 6.22 -3.97 8.61
C ALA A 32 5.30 -2.88 8.07
N LYS A 33 4.90 -2.97 6.80
CA LYS A 33 3.83 -2.13 6.27
C LYS A 33 2.58 -2.55 7.02
N THR A 34 2.42 -2.04 8.23
CA THR A 34 1.16 -2.07 8.95
C THR A 34 0.20 -1.38 8.01
N ALA A 35 -0.73 -2.13 7.44
CA ALA A 35 -1.92 -1.54 6.88
C ALA A 35 -2.66 -0.95 8.07
N GLN A 36 -2.36 0.31 8.43
CA GLN A 36 -3.20 1.06 9.35
C GLN A 36 -4.57 1.14 8.68
N ALA A 37 -5.52 0.37 9.20
CA ALA A 37 -6.91 0.48 8.80
C ALA A 37 -7.30 1.95 8.97
N GLY A 38 -7.58 2.61 7.85
CA GLY A 38 -8.03 3.99 7.83
C GLY A 38 -9.28 4.16 8.70
N LEU A 39 -9.41 5.33 9.33
CA LEU A 39 -10.60 5.62 10.14
C LEU A 39 -11.77 5.85 9.19
N VAL A 40 -12.80 5.00 9.29
CA VAL A 40 -14.05 5.14 8.55
C VAL A 40 -15.11 5.71 9.47
N SER A 41 -15.80 6.75 9.01
CA SER A 41 -16.96 7.31 9.70
C SER A 41 -18.11 7.47 8.72
N LYS A 42 -19.33 7.10 9.13
CA LYS A 42 -20.54 7.30 8.32
C LYS A 42 -21.50 8.20 9.09
N THR A 43 -21.97 9.25 8.43
CA THR A 43 -22.97 10.16 8.99
C THR A 43 -23.97 10.56 7.91
N GLY A 44 -25.24 10.21 8.13
CA GLY A 44 -26.30 10.39 7.13
C GLY A 44 -25.96 9.67 5.82
N GLY A 45 -25.98 10.42 4.71
CA GLY A 45 -25.63 9.94 3.36
C GLY A 45 -24.16 10.13 2.99
N TYR A 46 -23.28 10.44 3.96
CA TYR A 46 -21.85 10.62 3.70
C TYR A 46 -21.03 9.54 4.40
N THR A 47 -20.11 8.91 3.67
CA THR A 47 -19.12 7.98 4.20
C THR A 47 -17.73 8.58 4.02
N MET A 48 -16.99 8.73 5.11
CA MET A 48 -15.66 9.31 5.14
C MET A 48 -14.64 8.23 5.49
N LEU A 49 -13.52 8.20 4.78
CA LEU A 49 -12.39 7.31 5.04
C LEU A 49 -11.10 8.14 5.02
N THR A 50 -10.36 8.11 6.12
CA THR A 50 -9.02 8.70 6.18
C THR A 50 -7.98 7.62 5.92
N VAL A 51 -7.13 7.81 4.92
CA VAL A 51 -6.03 6.89 4.58
C VAL A 51 -4.70 7.57 4.85
N ASN A 52 -3.81 6.87 5.55
CA ASN A 52 -2.44 7.32 5.72
C ASN A 52 -1.67 7.10 4.39
N GLY A 53 -1.45 8.18 3.64
CA GLY A 53 -0.69 8.18 2.38
C GLY A 53 0.83 8.21 2.57
N GLY A 54 1.31 8.34 3.82
CA GLY A 54 2.69 8.65 4.16
C GLY A 54 2.88 10.12 4.48
N ARG A 55 3.71 10.47 5.48
CA ARG A 55 3.95 11.88 5.85
C ARG A 55 4.59 12.65 4.67
N PRO A 56 4.14 13.88 4.37
CA PRO A 56 3.19 14.70 5.13
C PRO A 56 1.71 14.52 4.75
N ASP A 57 1.40 13.68 3.76
CA ASP A 57 0.12 13.68 3.05
C ASP A 57 -0.83 12.59 3.58
N GLU A 58 -1.86 13.04 4.28
CA GLU A 58 -3.01 12.21 4.64
C GLU A 58 -4.15 12.49 3.64
N LEU A 59 -4.85 11.45 3.21
CA LEU A 59 -5.96 11.59 2.27
C LEU A 59 -7.29 11.33 2.96
N LEU A 60 -8.27 12.19 2.69
CA LEU A 60 -9.66 11.98 3.09
C LEU A 60 -10.50 11.69 1.86
N PHE A 61 -11.07 10.50 1.83
CA PHE A 61 -12.07 10.10 0.87
C PHE A 61 -13.45 10.37 1.45
N VAL A 62 -14.33 11.03 0.70
CA VAL A 62 -15.73 11.24 1.07
C VAL A 62 -16.61 10.71 -0.04
N ILE A 63 -17.48 9.77 0.29
CA ILE A 63 -18.52 9.24 -0.58
C ILE A 63 -19.82 9.95 -0.22
N ASP A 64 -20.46 10.57 -1.20
CA ASP A 64 -21.83 11.07 -1.12
C ASP A 64 -22.78 10.02 -1.73
N ASP A 65 -23.52 9.32 -0.87
CA ASP A 65 -24.45 8.26 -1.26
C ASP A 65 -25.64 8.80 -2.08
N ARG A 66 -25.96 10.09 -1.96
CA ARG A 66 -27.12 10.69 -2.66
C ARG A 66 -26.78 11.10 -4.08
N ASN A 67 -25.60 11.69 -4.24
CA ASN A 67 -25.13 12.18 -5.54
C ASN A 67 -24.19 11.20 -6.23
N GLU A 68 -23.92 10.05 -5.61
CA GLU A 68 -23.04 8.99 -6.10
C GLU A 68 -21.66 9.50 -6.53
N ASN A 69 -21.09 10.40 -5.74
CA ASN A 69 -19.79 11.01 -6.02
C ASN A 69 -18.75 10.61 -4.97
N LEU A 70 -17.53 10.38 -5.42
CA LEU A 70 -16.34 10.29 -4.60
C LEU A 70 -15.59 11.62 -4.63
N PHE A 71 -15.23 12.11 -3.46
CA PHE A 71 -14.37 13.27 -3.28
C PHE A 71 -13.08 12.82 -2.61
N VAL A 72 -11.95 13.33 -3.09
CA VAL A 72 -10.64 13.07 -2.51
C VAL A 72 -10.04 14.39 -2.06
N TYR A 73 -9.72 14.49 -0.78
CA TYR A 73 -9.13 15.67 -0.17
C TYR A 73 -7.72 15.37 0.34
N SER A 74 -6.82 16.34 0.23
CA SER A 74 -5.56 16.33 0.97
C SER A 74 -5.73 16.92 2.35
N ILE A 75 -5.09 16.31 3.34
CA ILE A 75 -5.01 16.75 4.72
C ILE A 75 -3.55 17.04 5.05
N GLU A 76 -3.30 18.25 5.55
CA GLU A 76 -2.02 18.65 6.12
C GLU A 76 -2.24 19.13 7.55
N GLY A 77 -1.49 18.56 8.51
CA GLY A 77 -1.61 18.93 9.92
C GLY A 77 -3.02 18.73 10.52
N GLY A 78 -3.81 17.79 10.00
CA GLY A 78 -5.16 17.49 10.48
C GLY A 78 -6.24 18.47 9.98
N ARG A 79 -5.94 19.32 9.00
CA ARG A 79 -6.91 20.20 8.34
C ARG A 79 -7.05 19.82 6.86
N ILE A 80 -8.29 19.86 6.35
CA ILE A 80 -8.56 19.71 4.92
C ILE A 80 -7.98 20.94 4.21
N ILE A 81 -7.05 20.72 3.28
CA ILE A 81 -6.36 21.79 2.58
C ILE A 81 -6.97 22.00 1.20
N GLU A 82 -7.19 20.91 0.45
CA GLU A 82 -7.55 20.99 -0.96
C GLU A 82 -8.36 19.78 -1.43
N LEU A 83 -9.29 20.01 -2.36
CA LEU A 83 -9.98 18.96 -3.11
C LEU A 83 -9.07 18.54 -4.28
N GLN A 84 -8.56 17.31 -4.20
CA GLN A 84 -7.68 16.73 -5.23
C GLN A 84 -8.49 16.20 -6.42
N ALA A 85 -9.62 15.54 -6.15
CA ALA A 85 -10.43 14.93 -7.19
C ALA A 85 -11.90 14.86 -6.80
N ARG A 86 -12.77 14.92 -7.82
CA ARG A 86 -14.18 14.57 -7.76
C ARG A 86 -14.47 13.58 -8.88
N GLU A 87 -14.97 12.41 -8.53
CA GLU A 87 -15.25 11.34 -9.46
C GLU A 87 -16.68 10.82 -9.31
N SER A 88 -17.32 10.49 -10.44
CA SER A 88 -18.62 9.82 -10.47
C SER A 88 -18.44 8.34 -10.17
N LEU A 89 -19.05 7.84 -9.10
CA LEU A 89 -18.95 6.42 -8.73
C LEU A 89 -19.49 5.48 -9.83
N PRO A 90 -20.64 5.75 -10.48
CA PRO A 90 -21.12 4.93 -11.58
C PRO A 90 -20.14 4.82 -12.75
N GLU A 91 -19.50 5.94 -13.11
CA GLU A 91 -18.51 5.99 -14.19
C GLU A 91 -17.25 5.23 -13.80
N MET A 92 -16.71 5.46 -12.59
CA MET A 92 -15.57 4.73 -12.05
C MET A 92 -15.79 3.22 -12.08
N PHE A 93 -16.95 2.74 -11.59
CA PHE A 93 -17.25 1.32 -11.59
C PHE A 93 -17.46 0.75 -12.98
N THR A 94 -18.00 1.54 -13.91
CA THR A 94 -18.17 1.13 -15.32
C THR A 94 -16.81 1.01 -16.01
N ALA A 95 -15.92 1.98 -15.81
CA ALA A 95 -14.55 1.96 -16.32
C ALA A 95 -13.76 0.78 -15.73
N ALA A 96 -13.84 0.55 -14.41
CA ALA A 96 -13.16 -0.56 -13.74
C ALA A 96 -13.65 -1.93 -14.25
N ARG A 97 -14.97 -2.09 -14.46
CA ARG A 97 -15.51 -3.31 -15.06
C ARG A 97 -14.99 -3.53 -16.47
N ALA A 98 -14.99 -2.51 -17.32
CA ALA A 98 -14.46 -2.60 -18.68
C ALA A 98 -12.97 -3.01 -18.69
N GLN A 99 -12.17 -2.46 -17.78
CA GLN A 99 -10.76 -2.83 -17.61
C GLN A 99 -10.59 -4.29 -17.15
N SER A 100 -11.40 -4.76 -16.19
CA SER A 100 -11.35 -6.14 -15.71
C SER A 100 -11.69 -7.18 -16.77
N ILE A 101 -12.53 -6.82 -17.75
CA ILE A 101 -12.91 -7.70 -18.87
C ILE A 101 -11.80 -7.76 -19.93
N GLY A 102 -11.04 -6.67 -20.10
CA GLY A 102 -9.88 -6.61 -21.01
C GLY A 102 -8.62 -7.30 -20.50
N GLN A 103 -8.60 -7.72 -19.23
CA GLN A 103 -7.47 -8.36 -18.57
C GLN A 103 -7.83 -9.82 -18.22
N ARG A 104 -7.84 -10.69 -19.24
CA ARG A 104 -7.74 -12.15 -19.05
C ARG A 104 -6.36 -12.61 -19.56
N PRO A 105 -5.67 -13.51 -18.82
CA PRO A 105 -4.32 -13.99 -19.13
C PRO A 105 -4.22 -14.73 -20.47
#